data_AF-A0A8J4JGL0-F1
#
_entry.id   AF-A0A8J4JGL0-F1
#
_cell.length_a   1.000
_cell.length_b   1.000
_cell.length_c   1.000
_cell.angle_alpha   90.00
_cell.angle_beta   90.00
_cell.angle_gamma   90.00
#
_symmetry.space_group_name_H-M   'P 1'
#
loop_
_entity.id
_entity.type
_entity.pdbx_description
1 polymer ?
#
loop_
_entity_poly.entity_id
_entity_poly.type
_entity_poly.pdbx_seq_one_letter_code
_entity_poly.pdbx_strand_id
1 'polypeptide(L)'
;RNNSVILADEMGLGKTIQTISFLSYLFHQHQLYGPFLVVVPLSTLTSWQREFEVWAPEINVVVYIGDLMSRNMVCNQKAKDVGL
;
A
#
# COMPACT_ATOMS: atom_id res chain seq x y z
N ARG A 1 -7.00 2.43 22.93
CA ARG A 1 -8.18 3.04 22.27
C ARG A 1 -7.94 2.94 20.78
N ASN A 2 -8.90 2.43 20.00
CA ASN A 2 -8.79 2.32 18.55
C ASN A 2 -9.59 3.45 17.91
N ASN A 3 -8.91 4.56 17.63
CA ASN A 3 -9.54 5.73 17.02
C ASN A 3 -9.12 5.80 15.55
N SER A 4 -10.08 6.05 14.66
CA SER A 4 -9.80 6.39 13.26
C SER A 4 -9.33 7.84 13.15
N VAL A 5 -8.50 8.12 12.14
CA VAL A 5 -7.89 9.43 11.91
C VAL A 5 -8.20 9.91 10.50
N ILE A 6 -8.38 11.22 10.33
CA ILE A 6 -8.53 11.89 9.04
C ILE A 6 -7.35 12.86 8.88
N LEU A 7 -6.63 12.76 7.77
CA LEU A 7 -5.62 13.75 7.37
C LEU A 7 -6.28 14.78 6.44
N ALA A 8 -6.49 15.99 6.94
CA ALA A 8 -7.27 17.04 6.26
C ALA A 8 -6.42 18.25 5.81
N ASP A 9 -5.14 18.00 5.50
CA ASP A 9 -4.21 19.06 5.08
C ASP A 9 -4.42 19.51 3.63
N GLU A 10 -3.85 20.66 3.27
CA GLU A 10 -3.81 21.20 1.91
C GLU A 10 -3.23 20.19 0.89
N MET A 11 -3.76 20.20 -0.33
CA MET A 11 -3.24 19.37 -1.42
C MET A 11 -1.79 19.75 -1.72
N GLY A 12 -0.92 18.76 -1.96
CA GLY A 12 0.50 18.99 -2.25
C GLY A 12 1.44 18.96 -1.04
N LEU A 13 0.93 18.97 0.20
CA LEU A 13 1.76 18.89 1.43
C LEU A 13 2.38 17.51 1.72
N GLY A 14 2.39 16.59 0.74
CA GLY A 14 3.07 15.29 0.90
C GLY A 14 2.31 14.25 1.72
N LYS A 15 0.97 14.36 1.85
CA LYS A 15 0.13 13.38 2.56
C LYS A 15 0.37 11.92 2.12
N THR A 16 0.66 11.70 0.83
CA THR A 16 1.02 10.38 0.30
C THR A 16 2.28 9.83 0.95
N ILE A 17 3.37 10.61 0.95
CA ILE A 17 4.65 10.22 1.56
C ILE A 17 4.46 10.04 3.06
N GLN A 18 3.74 10.93 3.74
CA GLN A 18 3.44 10.79 5.17
C GLN A 18 2.72 9.47 5.49
N THR A 19 1.78 9.05 4.63
CA THR A 19 1.08 7.77 4.77
C THR A 19 2.02 6.59 4.55
N ILE A 20 2.88 6.64 3.52
CA ILE A 20 3.85 5.58 3.21
C ILE A 20 4.89 5.47 4.34
N SER A 21 5.44 6.58 4.81
CA SER A 21 6.36 6.62 5.95
C SER A 21 5.73 6.08 7.22
N PHE A 22 4.45 6.34 7.46
CA PHE A 22 3.72 5.77 8.58
C PHE A 22 3.63 4.24 8.48
N LEU A 23 3.28 3.70 7.30
CA LEU A 23 3.25 2.25 7.08
C LEU A 23 4.65 1.62 7.22
N SER A 24 5.69 2.27 6.69
CA SER A 24 7.09 1.86 6.85
C SER A 24 7.51 1.82 8.31
N TYR A 25 7.15 2.83 9.09
CA TYR A 25 7.41 2.85 10.52
C TYR A 25 6.74 1.65 11.24
N LEU A 26 5.48 1.35 10.94
CA LEU A 26 4.80 0.18 11.50
C LEU A 26 5.48 -1.14 11.12
N PHE A 27 5.90 -1.27 9.86
CA PHE A 27 6.59 -2.46 9.35
C PHE A 27 7.91 -2.70 10.07
N HIS A 28 8.77 -1.68 10.17
CA HIS A 28 10.12 -1.83 10.74
C HIS A 28 10.16 -1.83 12.26
N GLN A 29 9.44 -0.91 12.91
CA GLN A 29 9.55 -0.70 14.36
C GLN A 29 8.61 -1.59 15.16
N HIS A 30 7.46 -1.92 14.58
CA HIS A 30 6.45 -2.73 15.25
C HIS A 30 6.29 -4.12 14.65
N GLN A 31 7.11 -4.49 13.65
CA GLN A 31 7.06 -5.78 12.96
C GLN A 31 5.64 -6.13 12.46
N LEU A 32 4.86 -5.10 12.11
CA LEU A 32 3.50 -5.22 11.60
C LEU A 32 3.55 -5.35 10.08
N TYR A 33 3.57 -6.58 9.59
CA TYR A 33 3.73 -6.88 8.17
C TYR A 33 2.45 -6.76 7.33
N GLY A 34 1.31 -6.45 7.94
CA GLY A 34 0.02 -6.25 7.25
C GLY A 34 -0.95 -7.43 7.39
N PRO A 35 -2.02 -7.49 6.58
CA PRO A 35 -2.22 -6.75 5.32
C PRO A 35 -2.65 -5.29 5.50
N PHE A 36 -2.05 -4.39 4.70
CA PHE A 36 -2.49 -2.99 4.58
C PHE A 36 -3.22 -2.77 3.26
N LEU A 37 -4.42 -2.21 3.29
CA LEU A 37 -5.21 -1.88 2.11
C LEU A 37 -5.18 -0.38 1.86
N VAL A 38 -4.68 0.02 0.70
CA VAL A 38 -4.64 1.41 0.25
C VAL A 38 -5.57 1.55 -0.96
N VAL A 39 -6.65 2.33 -0.80
CA VAL A 39 -7.61 2.60 -1.88
C VAL A 39 -7.33 3.98 -2.46
N VAL A 40 -7.04 4.05 -3.76
CA VAL A 40 -6.67 5.28 -4.45
C VAL A 40 -7.40 5.38 -5.80
N PRO A 41 -7.66 6.59 -6.32
CA PRO A 41 -8.11 6.76 -7.70
C PRO A 41 -7.13 6.17 -8.70
N LEU A 42 -7.65 5.56 -9.78
CA LEU A 42 -6.84 4.91 -10.82
C LEU A 42 -5.77 5.85 -11.41
N SER A 43 -6.09 7.13 -11.58
CA SER A 43 -5.18 8.15 -12.11
C SER A 43 -3.94 8.40 -11.23
N THR A 44 -4.01 8.09 -9.95
CA THR A 44 -2.92 8.34 -8.99
C THR A 44 -2.14 7.07 -8.64
N LEU A 45 -2.59 5.90 -9.09
CA LEU A 45 -2.05 4.62 -8.64
C LEU A 45 -0.58 4.43 -9.05
N THR A 46 -0.21 4.81 -10.27
CA THR A 46 1.18 4.75 -10.74
C THR A 46 2.09 5.66 -9.92
N SER A 47 1.60 6.84 -9.52
CA SER A 47 2.33 7.72 -8.59
C SER A 47 2.54 7.04 -7.24
N TRP A 48 1.49 6.42 -6.67
CA TRP A 48 1.62 5.69 -5.40
C TRP A 48 2.63 4.54 -5.47
N GLN A 49 2.63 3.75 -6.55
CA GLN A 49 3.62 2.69 -6.73
C GLN A 49 5.06 3.24 -6.71
N ARG A 50 5.30 4.30 -7.47
CA ARG A 50 6.61 4.95 -7.52
C ARG A 50 7.04 5.47 -6.15
N GLU A 51 6.14 6.11 -5.41
CA GLU A 51 6.47 6.59 -4.06
C GLU A 51 6.77 5.42 -3.11
N PHE A 52 6.06 4.29 -3.22
CA PHE A 52 6.39 3.09 -2.43
C PHE A 52 7.77 2.52 -2.78
N GLU A 53 8.13 2.42 -4.06
CA GLU A 53 9.45 1.96 -4.50
C GLU A 53 10.58 2.87 -3.96
N VAL A 54 10.34 4.17 -3.85
CA VAL A 54 11.34 5.14 -3.35
C VAL A 54 11.42 5.14 -1.83
N TRP A 55 10.26 5.21 -1.14
CA TRP A 55 10.21 5.49 0.29
C TRP A 55 10.05 4.25 1.18
N ALA A 56 9.63 3.11 0.61
CA ALA A 56 9.45 1.86 1.33
C ALA A 56 9.69 0.62 0.43
N PRO A 57 10.89 0.48 -0.17
CA PRO A 57 11.21 -0.61 -1.12
C PRO A 57 11.12 -2.02 -0.51
N GLU A 58 11.24 -2.15 0.81
CA GLU A 58 11.14 -3.42 1.51
C GLU A 58 9.69 -3.91 1.70
N ILE A 59 8.70 -3.02 1.52
CA ILE A 59 7.29 -3.38 1.61
C ILE A 59 6.82 -3.90 0.26
N ASN A 60 6.37 -5.16 0.22
CA ASN A 60 5.77 -5.75 -0.97
C ASN A 60 4.44 -5.06 -1.32
N VAL A 61 4.44 -4.22 -2.35
CA VAL A 61 3.25 -3.52 -2.85
C VAL A 61 2.66 -4.28 -4.03
N VAL A 62 1.39 -4.67 -3.89
CA VAL A 62 0.67 -5.36 -4.97
C VAL A 62 -0.51 -4.54 -5.42
N VAL A 63 -0.48 -4.18 -6.70
CA VAL A 63 -1.56 -3.48 -7.37
C VAL A 63 -2.66 -4.44 -7.74
N TYR A 64 -3.86 -4.12 -7.29
CA TYR A 64 -5.06 -4.89 -7.59
C TYR A 64 -5.96 -4.12 -8.56
N ILE A 65 -5.64 -4.21 -9.85
CA ILE A 65 -6.41 -3.66 -10.95
C ILE A 65 -6.56 -4.73 -12.04
N GLY A 66 -7.69 -4.73 -12.75
CA GLY A 66 -7.87 -5.48 -13.99
C GLY A 66 -9.20 -6.21 -14.07
N ASP A 67 -9.39 -6.93 -15.17
CA ASP A 67 -10.51 -7.83 -15.40
C ASP A 67 -10.47 -9.04 -14.44
N LEU A 68 -11.50 -9.88 -14.49
CA LEU A 68 -11.60 -11.05 -13.59
C LEU A 68 -10.34 -11.94 -13.66
N MET A 69 -9.75 -12.07 -14.85
CA MET A 69 -8.56 -12.90 -15.12
C MET A 69 -7.30 -12.32 -14.46
N SER A 70 -7.08 -11.01 -14.59
CA SER A 70 -5.96 -10.30 -13.97
C SER A 70 -6.03 -10.37 -12.45
N ARG A 71 -7.24 -10.24 -11.89
CA ARG A 71 -7.48 -10.36 -10.44
C ARG A 71 -7.24 -11.76 -9.92
N ASN A 72 -7.67 -12.79 -10.66
CA ASN A 72 -7.40 -14.19 -10.32
C ASN A 72 -5.91 -14.53 -10.36
N MET A 73 -5.16 -13.98 -11.31
CA MET A 73 -3.71 -14.17 -11.39
C MET A 73 -2.99 -13.56 -10.17
N VAL A 74 -3.35 -12.35 -9.77
CA VAL A 74 -2.77 -11.69 -8.58
C VAL A 74 -3.13 -12.42 -7.28
N CYS A 75 -4.38 -12.88 -7.14
CA CYS A 75 -4.79 -13.69 -5.98
C CYS A 75 -4.05 -15.03 -5.92
N ASN A 76 -3.88 -15.71 -7.06
CA ASN A 76 -3.23 -17.02 -7.13
C ASN A 76 -1.70 -16.95 -7.00
N GLN A 77 -1.05 -15.88 -7.48
CA GLN A 77 0.39 -15.70 -7.33
C GLN A 77 0.75 -15.51 -5.84
N LYS A 78 -0.05 -14.74 -5.09
CA LYS A 78 0.13 -14.59 -3.64
C LYS A 78 -0.11 -15.87 -2.85
N ALA A 79 -1.03 -16.73 -3.26
CA ALA A 79 -1.24 -18.01 -2.58
C ALA A 79 0.03 -18.89 -2.60
N LYS A 80 0.77 -18.87 -3.72
CA LYS A 80 2.01 -19.64 -3.90
C LYS A 80 3.19 -19.07 -3.13
N ASP A 81 3.31 -17.74 -3.05
CA ASP A 81 4.43 -17.07 -2.37
C ASP A 81 4.28 -17.07 -0.82
N VAL A 82 3.05 -17.30 -0.32
CA VAL A 82 2.72 -17.36 1.12
C VAL A 82 2.64 -18.80 1.64
N GLY A 83 2.88 -19.81 0.79
CA GLY A 83 2.94 -21.21 1.22
C GLY A 83 1.61 -21.81 1.67
N LEU A 84 0.52 -21.50 0.95
CA LEU A 84 -0.75 -22.22 1.04
C LEU A 84 -0.92 -23.20 -0.14
#